data_AF-A0A951DR04-F1
#
_entry.id   AF-A0A951DR04-F1
#
_cell.length_a   1.000
_cell.length_b   1.000
_cell.length_c   1.000
_cell.angle_alpha   90.00
_cell.angle_beta   90.00
_cell.angle_gamma   90.00
#
_symmetry.space_group_name_H-M   'P 1'
#
loop_
_entity.id
_entity.type
_entity.pdbx_description
1 polymer ?
#
loop_
_entity_poly.entity_id
_entity_poly.type
_entity_poly.pdbx_seq_one_letter_code
_entity_poly.pdbx_strand_id
1 'polypeptide(L)'
;MRLDLRPPRLAGHALALSAVSALMLASAVAVRMPHDTHAQADSLLTDTAPEPAMLPLDTTLPVDTAIPLDAAPTPQARTQGADQTQAVAVFNPRNGLPTWLHGLQDVTLYGTGDSPTPMETVPAKAAFLKPLGPFGDTRVQVYFPGDDAHPAAEAWVDATAVEPGSVPTWIAPTSAATGQLPAAPKQLGDADAPHVTARHVAVIDEASGQLIYSVLPYTEVPQASTTKMATTIVALERSPDLTRRIKVTISAMAMAARDGSSTMGIEPGETVSLDTLLHGMMLPSGNDAAEQVAVALADSREQYLDWMNQEAAALGLRDTHFVNPSGMDADGHYSSAYDNAMLARYAMRNPTFRDLAGTDQYTGDGFSMHNLNRLLNNYPGADGVKIGYTDNAQKTFVASATRDGHRVYVSLMHSQDLVGDSTALFDWVWDNFSWN
;
A
#
# COMPACT_ATOMS: atom_id res chain seq x y z
N MET A 1 -20.06 -47.86 -74.81
CA MET A 1 -18.80 -47.19 -74.48
C MET A 1 -18.98 -46.48 -73.14
N ARG A 2 -18.77 -47.21 -72.05
CA ARG A 2 -18.82 -46.71 -70.65
C ARG A 2 -17.38 -46.47 -70.22
N LEU A 3 -17.08 -45.28 -69.73
CA LEU A 3 -15.78 -44.94 -69.16
C LEU A 3 -15.96 -44.69 -67.67
N ASP A 4 -15.55 -45.70 -66.89
CA ASP A 4 -15.27 -45.61 -65.47
C ASP A 4 -14.00 -44.77 -65.26
N LEU A 5 -14.07 -43.74 -64.41
CA LEU A 5 -12.89 -43.11 -63.83
C LEU A 5 -13.11 -42.92 -62.34
N ARG A 6 -12.39 -43.73 -61.56
CA ARG A 6 -12.19 -43.57 -60.12
C ARG A 6 -11.32 -42.33 -59.84
N PRO A 7 -11.49 -41.65 -58.70
CA PRO A 7 -10.68 -40.49 -58.34
C PRO A 7 -9.32 -40.91 -57.72
N PRO A 8 -8.25 -40.11 -57.89
CA PRO A 8 -7.01 -40.27 -57.12
C PRO A 8 -7.09 -39.57 -55.76
N ARG A 9 -6.43 -40.19 -54.78
CA ARG A 9 -6.22 -39.69 -53.41
C ARG A 9 -5.37 -38.41 -53.42
N LEU A 10 -5.80 -37.38 -52.71
CA LEU A 10 -4.99 -36.22 -52.36
C LEU A 10 -4.88 -36.11 -50.83
N ALA A 11 -3.66 -35.83 -50.41
CA ALA A 11 -3.21 -35.71 -49.04
C ALA A 11 -3.97 -34.64 -48.27
N GLY A 12 -4.42 -34.97 -47.06
CA GLY A 12 -4.97 -34.01 -46.12
C GLY A 12 -3.85 -33.16 -45.51
N HIS A 13 -3.85 -31.88 -45.84
CA HIS A 13 -3.40 -30.81 -44.95
C HIS A 13 -4.65 -30.02 -44.57
N ALA A 14 -5.06 -30.12 -43.31
CA ALA A 14 -6.10 -29.28 -42.74
C ALA A 14 -5.58 -28.73 -41.41
N LEU A 15 -5.47 -27.40 -41.35
CA LEU A 15 -5.35 -26.64 -40.11
C LEU A 15 -6.59 -26.88 -39.23
N ALA A 16 -6.36 -27.11 -37.94
CA ALA A 16 -7.28 -26.85 -36.82
C ALA A 16 -6.42 -26.71 -35.56
N LEU A 17 -6.24 -25.50 -35.02
CA LEU A 17 -7.00 -24.86 -33.93
C LEU A 17 -7.00 -25.65 -32.59
N SER A 18 -6.75 -24.90 -31.51
CA SER A 18 -6.89 -25.22 -30.07
C SER A 18 -5.84 -26.18 -29.47
N ALA A 19 -5.25 -25.96 -28.29
CA ALA A 19 -5.75 -25.25 -27.11
C ALA A 19 -4.61 -24.54 -26.35
N VAL A 20 -4.89 -23.31 -25.89
CA VAL A 20 -4.16 -22.68 -24.79
C VAL A 20 -4.71 -23.29 -23.51
N SER A 21 -3.84 -23.91 -22.73
CA SER A 21 -4.14 -24.37 -21.37
C SER A 21 -4.29 -23.15 -20.46
N ALA A 22 -5.53 -22.76 -20.17
CA ALA A 22 -5.85 -21.91 -19.02
C ALA A 22 -6.01 -22.82 -17.80
N LEU A 23 -5.03 -22.81 -16.89
CA LEU A 23 -5.12 -23.51 -15.61
C LEU A 23 -5.74 -22.55 -14.58
N MET A 24 -6.79 -23.02 -13.92
CA MET A 24 -7.61 -22.28 -12.98
C MET A 24 -6.83 -21.76 -11.77
N LEU A 25 -6.77 -20.44 -11.60
CA LEU A 25 -6.78 -19.84 -10.26
C LEU A 25 -8.25 -19.60 -9.91
N ALA A 26 -8.68 -20.10 -8.74
CA ALA A 26 -10.00 -19.86 -8.21
C ALA A 26 -10.25 -18.34 -8.10
N SER A 27 -11.10 -17.80 -8.97
CA SER A 27 -11.68 -16.48 -8.77
C SER A 27 -12.46 -16.52 -7.46
N ALA A 28 -12.02 -15.77 -6.45
CA ALA A 28 -12.85 -15.49 -5.29
C ALA A 28 -13.99 -14.58 -5.76
N VAL A 29 -15.06 -15.18 -6.27
CA VAL A 29 -16.31 -14.47 -6.57
C VAL A 29 -16.98 -14.19 -5.24
N ALA A 30 -17.18 -12.90 -4.92
CA ALA A 30 -18.09 -12.52 -3.85
C ALA A 30 -19.45 -13.17 -4.10
N VAL A 31 -19.92 -13.99 -3.17
CA VAL A 31 -21.21 -14.68 -3.30
C VAL A 31 -22.30 -13.64 -3.08
N ARG A 32 -22.92 -13.21 -4.19
CA ARG A 32 -24.17 -12.45 -4.15
C ARG A 32 -25.24 -13.35 -3.56
N MET A 33 -25.73 -13.03 -2.37
CA MET A 33 -26.83 -13.80 -1.75
C MET A 33 -28.08 -13.68 -2.63
N PRO A 34 -28.61 -14.78 -3.20
CA PRO A 34 -29.97 -14.80 -3.72
C PRO A 34 -30.95 -14.91 -2.55
N HIS A 35 -32.15 -14.33 -2.71
CA HIS A 35 -33.26 -14.62 -1.81
C HIS A 35 -33.63 -16.12 -1.90
N ASP A 36 -33.50 -16.80 -0.76
CA ASP A 36 -34.07 -18.10 -0.36
C ASP A 36 -33.51 -19.44 -0.92
N THR A 37 -33.34 -20.34 0.07
CA THR A 37 -33.29 -21.83 0.10
C THR A 37 -31.96 -22.60 0.16
N HIS A 38 -31.93 -23.52 1.14
CA HIS A 38 -30.90 -24.47 1.58
C HIS A 38 -30.36 -25.44 0.51
N ALA A 39 -29.07 -25.80 0.57
CA ALA A 39 -28.58 -27.18 0.72
C ALA A 39 -27.03 -27.26 0.70
N GLN A 40 -26.52 -28.29 1.38
CA GLN A 40 -25.12 -28.65 1.65
C GLN A 40 -24.32 -29.05 0.40
N ALA A 41 -23.00 -28.85 0.43
CA ALA A 41 -22.05 -29.67 -0.32
C ALA A 41 -20.75 -29.83 0.48
N ASP A 42 -20.45 -31.09 0.78
CA ASP A 42 -19.28 -31.60 1.47
C ASP A 42 -18.37 -32.31 0.44
N SER A 43 -17.08 -32.43 0.76
CA SER A 43 -16.06 -33.26 0.08
C SER A 43 -15.54 -32.79 -1.29
N LEU A 44 -14.22 -32.50 -1.36
CA LEU A 44 -13.22 -33.08 -2.29
C LEU A 44 -11.86 -32.40 -2.07
N LEU A 45 -11.03 -32.94 -1.17
CA LEU A 45 -9.61 -32.57 -1.01
C LEU A 45 -8.77 -33.85 -0.91
N THR A 46 -8.36 -34.37 -2.05
CA THR A 46 -7.13 -35.17 -2.20
C THR A 46 -6.77 -35.18 -3.68
N ASP A 47 -5.72 -34.46 -4.08
CA ASP A 47 -4.73 -35.06 -4.98
C ASP A 47 -3.40 -34.30 -4.95
N THR A 48 -2.32 -35.07 -4.85
CA THR A 48 -0.92 -34.64 -4.86
C THR A 48 -0.34 -34.90 -6.24
N ALA A 49 0.29 -33.92 -6.86
CA ALA A 49 1.04 -34.09 -8.10
C ALA A 49 2.45 -33.45 -8.01
N PRO A 50 3.47 -33.98 -8.72
CA PRO A 50 4.89 -33.84 -8.38
C PRO A 50 5.60 -32.65 -9.05
N GLU A 51 6.73 -32.23 -8.46
CA GLU A 51 7.64 -31.17 -8.91
C GLU A 51 8.30 -31.44 -10.29
N PRO A 52 8.54 -30.40 -11.11
CA PRO A 52 9.47 -30.49 -12.24
C PRO A 52 10.89 -29.98 -11.88
N ALA A 53 11.88 -30.69 -12.43
CA ALA A 53 13.32 -30.52 -12.22
C ALA A 53 13.90 -29.21 -12.79
N MET A 54 14.86 -28.64 -12.04
CA MET A 54 15.68 -27.48 -12.44
C MET A 54 16.83 -27.87 -13.40
N LEU A 55 17.08 -27.04 -14.41
CA LEU A 55 18.31 -27.02 -15.21
C LEU A 55 19.24 -25.90 -14.71
N PRO A 56 20.57 -26.11 -14.67
CA PRO A 56 21.51 -25.13 -14.14
C PRO A 56 21.77 -24.00 -15.14
N LEU A 57 21.79 -22.75 -14.68
CA LEU A 57 22.28 -21.62 -15.44
C LEU A 57 23.79 -21.43 -15.22
N ASP A 58 24.50 -21.40 -16.34
CA ASP A 58 25.93 -21.27 -16.48
C ASP A 58 26.38 -19.83 -16.15
N THR A 59 27.33 -19.73 -15.22
CA THR A 59 27.97 -18.49 -14.78
C THR A 59 29.24 -18.27 -15.60
N THR A 60 29.31 -17.22 -16.40
CA THR A 60 30.53 -16.42 -16.63
C THR A 60 30.24 -15.32 -17.65
N LEU A 61 30.72 -14.09 -17.40
CA LEU A 61 31.35 -13.13 -18.32
C LEU A 61 31.64 -11.80 -17.56
N PRO A 62 32.58 -10.95 -18.02
CA PRO A 62 33.78 -10.63 -17.24
C PRO A 62 33.85 -9.21 -16.65
N VAL A 63 34.84 -9.05 -15.78
CA VAL A 63 35.28 -7.84 -15.07
C VAL A 63 36.09 -6.90 -15.99
N ASP A 64 36.14 -5.62 -15.57
CA ASP A 64 37.06 -4.51 -15.95
C ASP A 64 36.51 -3.54 -17.03
N THR A 65 36.48 -2.21 -16.87
CA THR A 65 37.49 -1.28 -16.30
C THR A 65 36.88 0.05 -15.81
N ALA A 66 37.58 0.72 -14.91
CA ALA A 66 37.28 2.02 -14.30
C ALA A 66 37.47 3.23 -15.25
N ILE A 67 36.67 4.29 -15.04
CA ILE A 67 36.88 5.66 -15.59
C ILE A 67 36.63 6.69 -14.46
N PRO A 68 37.45 7.75 -14.32
CA PRO A 68 37.62 8.48 -13.06
C PRO A 68 36.63 9.64 -12.81
N LEU A 69 36.37 9.91 -11.54
CA LEU A 69 35.62 11.06 -11.00
C LEU A 69 36.50 12.32 -11.02
N ASP A 70 36.09 13.33 -11.77
CA ASP A 70 36.66 14.68 -11.71
C ASP A 70 36.10 15.46 -10.50
N ALA A 71 37.01 16.09 -9.76
CA ALA A 71 36.75 16.81 -8.53
C ALA A 71 36.18 18.22 -8.79
N ALA A 72 35.07 18.56 -8.13
CA ALA A 72 34.58 19.94 -8.04
C ALA A 72 35.14 20.63 -6.76
N PRO A 73 35.40 21.95 -6.79
CA PRO A 73 36.28 22.64 -5.85
C PRO A 73 35.63 23.00 -4.52
N THR A 74 36.42 22.93 -3.45
CA THR A 74 36.12 23.36 -2.08
C THR A 74 35.94 24.89 -1.98
N PRO A 75 34.84 25.41 -1.39
CA PRO A 75 34.78 26.81 -0.99
C PRO A 75 35.44 27.04 0.37
N GLN A 76 36.39 27.99 0.38
CA GLN A 76 37.13 28.45 1.54
C GLN A 76 36.23 29.11 2.60
N ALA A 77 36.54 28.84 3.87
CA ALA A 77 36.00 29.52 5.02
C ALA A 77 36.27 31.04 4.96
N ARG A 78 35.21 31.84 5.08
CA ARG A 78 35.32 33.29 5.31
C ARG A 78 34.50 33.63 6.55
N THR A 79 35.21 33.89 7.65
CA THR A 79 34.67 34.46 8.89
C THR A 79 34.28 35.92 8.67
N GLN A 80 33.05 36.32 9.01
CA GLN A 80 32.74 37.65 9.53
C GLN A 80 31.29 37.77 10.03
N GLY A 81 31.15 38.28 11.26
CA GLY A 81 30.11 39.24 11.64
C GLY A 81 28.71 38.70 11.94
N ALA A 82 28.39 38.60 13.22
CA ALA A 82 27.02 38.50 13.69
C ALA A 82 26.21 39.75 13.30
N ASP A 83 25.12 39.55 12.58
CA ASP A 83 23.92 40.37 12.69
C ASP A 83 22.70 39.45 12.49
N GLN A 84 22.01 39.14 13.59
CA GLN A 84 20.82 38.29 13.59
C GLN A 84 19.60 39.14 13.26
N THR A 85 19.28 39.23 11.97
CA THR A 85 17.90 39.44 11.53
C THR A 85 17.43 38.14 10.89
N GLN A 86 16.60 37.37 11.60
CA GLN A 86 15.86 36.26 11.02
C GLN A 86 15.01 36.79 9.86
N ALA A 87 15.46 36.55 8.63
CA ALA A 87 14.62 36.73 7.46
C ALA A 87 13.54 35.64 7.52
N VAL A 88 12.30 36.04 7.80
CA VAL A 88 11.13 35.18 7.59
C VAL A 88 11.11 34.84 6.10
N ALA A 89 11.38 33.58 5.77
CA ALA A 89 11.34 33.11 4.39
C ALA A 89 9.88 33.12 3.91
N VAL A 90 9.50 34.19 3.19
CA VAL A 90 8.20 34.26 2.52
C VAL A 90 8.22 33.27 1.35
N PHE A 91 7.47 32.18 1.49
CA PHE A 91 7.36 31.11 0.51
C PHE A 91 6.70 31.63 -0.80
N ASN A 92 7.20 31.15 -1.95
CA ASN A 92 6.69 31.52 -3.28
C ASN A 92 5.77 30.42 -3.84
N PRO A 93 4.47 30.67 -4.01
CA PRO A 93 3.50 29.67 -4.48
C PRO A 93 3.74 29.17 -5.92
N ARG A 94 4.70 29.74 -6.66
CA ARG A 94 5.14 29.23 -7.98
C ARG A 94 6.07 28.02 -7.91
N ASN A 95 6.56 27.64 -6.73
CA ASN A 95 7.50 26.52 -6.54
C ASN A 95 6.83 25.20 -6.09
N GLY A 96 5.49 25.13 -6.11
CA GLY A 96 4.71 23.96 -5.67
C GLY A 96 4.51 23.92 -4.15
N LEU A 97 3.39 23.36 -3.68
CA LEU A 97 3.10 23.26 -2.24
C LEU A 97 4.18 22.41 -1.53
N PRO A 98 4.67 22.82 -0.36
CA PRO A 98 5.53 21.96 0.44
C PRO A 98 4.74 20.71 0.85
N THR A 99 5.40 19.56 0.88
CA THR A 99 4.73 18.29 1.16
C THR A 99 4.17 18.22 2.58
N TRP A 100 4.81 18.92 3.51
CA TRP A 100 4.40 19.04 4.90
C TRP A 100 4.60 20.48 5.39
N LEU A 101 3.76 20.89 6.34
CA LEU A 101 3.92 22.10 7.13
C LEU A 101 4.22 21.74 8.57
N HIS A 102 4.98 22.60 9.21
CA HIS A 102 5.37 22.47 10.60
C HIS A 102 4.98 23.73 11.37
N GLY A 103 4.34 23.53 12.53
CA GLY A 103 3.98 24.63 13.43
C GLY A 103 5.20 25.33 14.01
N LEU A 104 5.32 26.64 13.77
CA LEU A 104 6.32 27.52 14.40
C LEU A 104 6.04 27.73 15.90
N GLN A 105 4.78 27.58 16.28
CA GLN A 105 4.20 27.72 17.60
C GLN A 105 2.99 26.80 17.70
N ASP A 106 2.29 26.78 18.83
CA ASP A 106 1.03 26.06 18.98
C ASP A 106 0.05 26.51 17.89
N VAL A 107 -0.42 25.56 17.09
CA VAL A 107 -1.24 25.82 15.90
C VAL A 107 -2.69 25.61 16.25
N THR A 108 -3.51 26.66 16.09
CA THR A 108 -4.96 26.53 16.19
C THR A 108 -5.51 25.97 14.89
N LEU A 109 -6.16 24.82 14.97
CA LEU A 109 -6.98 24.25 13.90
C LEU A 109 -8.33 24.95 13.92
N TYR A 110 -8.73 25.53 12.79
CA TYR A 110 -10.04 26.13 12.60
C TYR A 110 -10.91 25.24 11.69
N GLY A 111 -12.21 25.18 11.96
CA GLY A 111 -13.14 24.41 11.15
C GLY A 111 -13.23 24.89 9.71
N THR A 112 -13.65 23.99 8.82
CA THR A 112 -13.74 24.20 7.36
C THR A 112 -14.99 24.93 6.88
N GLY A 113 -15.87 25.37 7.79
CA GLY A 113 -17.10 26.11 7.46
C GLY A 113 -16.89 27.60 7.13
N ASP A 114 -17.96 28.27 6.68
CA ASP A 114 -17.96 29.68 6.22
C ASP A 114 -17.46 30.70 7.26
N SER A 115 -17.44 30.31 8.53
CA SER A 115 -16.87 31.10 9.63
C SER A 115 -15.89 30.23 10.40
N PRO A 116 -14.62 30.65 10.49
CA PRO A 116 -13.61 29.80 11.10
C PRO A 116 -13.73 29.82 12.62
N THR A 117 -14.42 28.83 13.16
CA THR A 117 -14.43 28.57 14.60
C THR A 117 -13.15 27.82 14.98
N PRO A 118 -12.40 28.28 16.01
CA PRO A 118 -11.33 27.49 16.60
C PRO A 118 -11.90 26.13 17.03
N MET A 119 -11.30 25.04 16.55
CA MET A 119 -11.64 23.68 16.96
C MET A 119 -10.74 23.25 18.11
N GLU A 120 -9.44 23.31 17.89
CA GLU A 120 -8.44 22.72 18.77
C GLU A 120 -7.08 23.41 18.58
N THR A 121 -6.20 23.31 19.58
CA THR A 121 -4.83 23.83 19.49
C THR A 121 -3.84 22.68 19.61
N VAL A 122 -3.09 22.43 18.55
CA VAL A 122 -2.07 21.38 18.49
C VAL A 122 -0.70 21.99 18.86
N PRO A 123 0.11 21.36 19.72
CA PRO A 123 1.39 21.91 20.15
C PRO A 123 2.36 22.19 19.00
N ALA A 124 3.21 23.21 19.17
CA ALA A 124 4.35 23.47 18.30
C ALA A 124 5.18 22.18 18.14
N LYS A 125 5.62 21.88 16.91
CA LYS A 125 6.34 20.64 16.55
C LYS A 125 5.55 19.31 16.54
N ALA A 126 4.35 19.27 17.09
CA ALA A 126 3.42 18.14 16.94
C ALA A 126 2.46 18.33 15.75
N ALA A 127 2.25 19.58 15.34
CA ALA A 127 1.41 19.98 14.20
C ALA A 127 2.11 19.70 12.85
N PHE A 128 2.20 18.44 12.47
CA PHE A 128 2.51 18.06 11.10
C PHE A 128 1.25 18.13 10.26
N LEU A 129 1.22 19.07 9.33
CA LEU A 129 0.02 19.43 8.60
C LEU A 129 0.30 19.26 7.12
N LYS A 130 -0.48 18.40 6.45
CA LYS A 130 -0.36 18.20 5.00
C LYS A 130 -1.20 19.28 4.30
N PRO A 131 -0.59 20.23 3.57
CA PRO A 131 -1.37 21.27 2.91
C PRO A 131 -2.26 20.66 1.82
N LEU A 132 -3.54 21.01 1.85
CA LEU A 132 -4.56 20.53 0.92
C LEU A 132 -4.82 21.49 -0.25
N GLY A 133 -4.31 22.72 -0.17
CA GLY A 133 -4.52 23.77 -1.16
C GLY A 133 -3.50 24.92 -1.06
N PRO A 134 -3.55 25.89 -1.99
CA PRO A 134 -2.66 27.06 -1.99
C PRO A 134 -2.77 27.85 -0.68
N PHE A 135 -1.66 28.45 -0.25
CA PHE A 135 -1.65 29.36 0.89
C PHE A 135 -2.51 30.59 0.54
N GLY A 136 -3.60 30.79 1.26
CA GLY A 136 -4.32 32.06 1.23
C GLY A 136 -3.54 33.15 1.97
N ASP A 137 -3.97 34.41 1.81
CA ASP A 137 -3.29 35.57 2.40
C ASP A 137 -3.20 35.53 3.94
N THR A 138 -4.08 34.76 4.58
CA THR A 138 -4.13 34.64 6.05
C THR A 138 -4.10 33.19 6.54
N ARG A 139 -4.55 32.22 5.73
CA ARG A 139 -4.74 30.83 6.15
C ARG A 139 -4.47 29.81 5.06
N VAL A 140 -4.16 28.59 5.49
CA VAL A 140 -3.89 27.42 4.65
C VAL A 140 -4.83 26.29 5.05
N GLN A 141 -5.44 25.64 4.07
CA GLN A 141 -6.20 24.42 4.33
C GLN A 141 -5.22 23.25 4.46
N VAL A 142 -5.39 22.45 5.50
CA VAL A 142 -4.48 21.36 5.84
C VAL A 142 -5.26 20.13 6.30
N TYR A 143 -4.65 18.96 6.12
CA TYR A 143 -5.02 17.73 6.80
C TYR A 143 -4.05 17.52 7.96
N PHE A 144 -4.60 17.41 9.16
CA PHE A 144 -3.90 16.97 10.35
C PHE A 144 -4.13 15.45 10.49
N PRO A 145 -3.08 14.62 10.46
CA PRO A 145 -3.22 13.15 10.48
C PRO A 145 -3.61 12.58 11.85
N GLY A 146 -3.75 13.41 12.88
CA GLY A 146 -4.03 12.99 14.25
C GLY A 146 -2.75 12.63 15.03
N ASP A 147 -2.86 12.66 16.35
CA ASP A 147 -1.85 12.18 17.29
C ASP A 147 -2.52 11.41 18.45
N ASP A 148 -1.77 11.04 19.48
CA ASP A 148 -2.27 10.25 20.62
C ASP A 148 -3.36 10.98 21.45
N ALA A 149 -3.47 12.30 21.30
CA ALA A 149 -4.41 13.15 22.04
C ALA A 149 -5.52 13.73 21.15
N HIS A 150 -5.29 13.85 19.84
CA HIS A 150 -6.11 14.61 18.92
C HIS A 150 -6.46 13.78 17.68
N PRO A 151 -7.74 13.71 17.26
CA PRO A 151 -8.14 12.94 16.08
C PRO A 151 -7.67 13.60 14.78
N ALA A 152 -7.58 12.81 13.71
CA ALA A 152 -7.32 13.34 12.38
C ALA A 152 -8.45 14.28 11.94
N ALA A 153 -8.09 15.38 11.28
CA ALA A 153 -9.06 16.39 10.85
C ALA A 153 -8.56 17.21 9.66
N GLU A 154 -9.48 17.61 8.78
CA GLU A 154 -9.26 18.76 7.91
C GLU A 154 -9.49 20.06 8.69
N ALA A 155 -8.59 21.02 8.53
CA ALA A 155 -8.66 22.29 9.21
C ALA A 155 -8.06 23.42 8.37
N TRP A 156 -8.41 24.65 8.73
CA TRP A 156 -7.63 25.82 8.37
C TRP A 156 -6.61 26.10 9.47
N VAL A 157 -5.43 26.56 9.08
CA VAL A 157 -4.40 27.08 10.00
C VAL A 157 -3.94 28.45 9.54
N ASP A 158 -3.57 29.31 10.50
CA ASP A 158 -3.02 30.62 10.16
C ASP A 158 -1.68 30.46 9.45
N ALA A 159 -1.54 31.07 8.27
CA ALA A 159 -0.37 30.91 7.41
C ALA A 159 0.93 31.42 8.05
N THR A 160 0.83 32.30 9.04
CA THR A 160 1.95 32.81 9.84
C THR A 160 2.36 31.90 10.99
N ALA A 161 1.54 30.91 11.34
CA ALA A 161 1.81 29.96 12.41
C ALA A 161 2.55 28.70 11.92
N VAL A 162 2.74 28.58 10.60
CA VAL A 162 3.27 27.38 9.96
C VAL A 162 4.34 27.72 8.93
N GLU A 163 5.33 26.85 8.76
CA GLU A 163 6.36 26.96 7.73
C GLU A 163 6.49 25.65 6.94
N PRO A 164 7.05 25.67 5.71
CA PRO A 164 7.43 24.44 5.00
C PRO A 164 8.29 23.53 5.90
N GLY A 165 7.79 22.33 6.17
CA GLY A 165 8.45 21.34 7.00
C GLY A 165 8.99 20.16 6.19
N SER A 166 9.95 19.45 6.76
CA SER A 166 10.30 18.11 6.28
C SER A 166 9.21 17.10 6.65
N VAL A 167 9.26 15.91 6.03
CA VAL A 167 8.46 14.74 6.42
C VAL A 167 8.45 14.61 7.95
N PRO A 168 7.29 14.34 8.57
CA PRO A 168 7.16 14.22 10.00
C PRO A 168 8.21 13.27 10.52
N THR A 169 8.87 13.64 11.61
CA THR A 169 9.99 12.84 12.08
C THR A 169 9.57 11.41 12.32
N TRP A 170 8.29 11.14 12.68
CA TRP A 170 7.73 9.80 12.92
C TRP A 170 7.31 8.99 11.69
N ILE A 171 7.35 9.61 10.51
CA ILE A 171 7.21 8.99 9.18
C ILE A 171 8.61 8.69 8.61
N ALA A 172 9.57 9.60 8.84
CA ALA A 172 10.99 9.23 8.86
C ALA A 172 11.27 8.33 10.08
N PRO A 173 12.43 7.64 10.20
CA PRO A 173 12.82 7.04 11.47
C PRO A 173 12.82 8.13 12.56
N THR A 174 11.96 7.89 13.56
CA THR A 174 11.39 8.87 14.49
C THR A 174 12.41 9.75 15.25
N SER A 175 12.10 11.00 15.59
CA SER A 175 12.67 11.76 16.72
C SER A 175 12.03 13.15 16.88
N ALA A 176 10.72 13.26 17.11
CA ALA A 176 10.15 14.49 17.68
C ALA A 176 8.78 14.23 18.30
N ALA A 177 8.79 13.95 19.60
CA ALA A 177 7.68 14.24 20.51
C ALA A 177 8.19 14.25 21.96
N THR A 178 9.20 13.42 22.26
CA THR A 178 9.90 13.34 23.56
C THR A 178 11.39 13.69 23.45
N GLY A 179 11.88 13.97 22.24
CA GLY A 179 13.32 13.94 21.93
C GLY A 179 13.92 12.52 22.01
N GLN A 180 13.10 11.50 22.29
CA GLN A 180 13.54 10.12 22.45
C GLN A 180 12.62 9.19 21.66
N LEU A 181 13.18 8.64 20.59
CA LEU A 181 12.59 7.52 19.88
C LEU A 181 12.00 6.47 20.83
N PRO A 182 10.82 5.89 20.54
CA PRO A 182 10.47 4.60 21.14
C PRO A 182 11.67 3.68 20.97
N ALA A 183 12.09 3.06 22.07
CA ALA A 183 13.28 2.22 22.04
C ALA A 183 13.10 1.14 20.98
N ALA A 184 14.03 1.10 20.05
CA ALA A 184 14.16 0.01 19.10
C ALA A 184 14.23 -1.32 19.85
N PRO A 185 13.55 -2.39 19.38
CA PRO A 185 13.71 -3.70 19.97
C PRO A 185 15.19 -4.10 20.02
N LYS A 186 15.60 -4.64 21.17
CA LYS A 186 16.96 -5.16 21.38
C LYS A 186 16.98 -6.63 21.04
N GLN A 187 17.93 -7.04 20.21
CA GLN A 187 18.16 -8.45 19.93
C GLN A 187 18.72 -9.14 21.19
N LEU A 188 18.13 -10.28 21.57
CA LEU A 188 18.42 -11.05 22.79
C LEU A 188 19.47 -12.16 22.59
N GLY A 189 20.06 -12.25 21.40
CA GLY A 189 21.10 -13.23 21.06
C GLY A 189 21.49 -13.17 19.59
N ASP A 190 22.25 -14.16 19.13
CA ASP A 190 22.85 -14.20 17.79
C ASP A 190 22.14 -15.22 16.87
N ALA A 191 20.87 -15.56 17.13
CA ALA A 191 20.16 -16.53 16.30
C ALA A 191 19.91 -15.95 14.90
N ASP A 192 20.35 -16.69 13.88
CA ASP A 192 20.12 -16.31 12.49
C ASP A 192 18.62 -16.25 12.17
N ALA A 193 18.25 -15.30 11.31
CA ALA A 193 16.90 -15.23 10.76
C ALA A 193 16.57 -16.51 9.96
N PRO A 194 15.30 -16.96 9.96
CA PRO A 194 14.90 -18.16 9.26
C PRO A 194 15.08 -18.00 7.75
N HIS A 195 15.36 -19.12 7.07
CA HIS A 195 15.30 -19.16 5.62
C HIS A 195 13.84 -19.02 5.17
N VAL A 196 13.57 -18.07 4.28
CA VAL A 196 12.26 -17.81 3.69
C VAL A 196 12.32 -17.90 2.17
N THR A 197 11.19 -18.14 1.53
CA THR A 197 11.09 -18.26 0.06
C THR A 197 10.98 -16.92 -0.66
N ALA A 198 10.59 -15.86 0.04
CA ALA A 198 10.53 -14.49 -0.46
C ALA A 198 11.91 -13.99 -0.91
N ARG A 199 11.96 -13.35 -2.09
CA ARG A 199 13.21 -12.78 -2.62
C ARG A 199 13.52 -11.39 -2.09
N HIS A 200 12.48 -10.66 -1.71
CA HIS A 200 12.60 -9.34 -1.11
C HIS A 200 11.81 -9.31 0.19
N VAL A 201 12.47 -8.90 1.27
CA VAL A 201 11.93 -8.97 2.63
C VAL A 201 12.28 -7.69 3.37
N ALA A 202 11.31 -7.15 4.10
CA ALA A 202 11.54 -6.18 5.15
C ALA A 202 10.69 -6.54 6.37
N VAL A 203 11.32 -6.57 7.54
CA VAL A 203 10.64 -6.75 8.83
C VAL A 203 10.89 -5.52 9.66
N ILE A 204 9.85 -4.80 10.05
CA ILE A 204 9.99 -3.55 10.79
C ILE A 204 9.15 -3.53 12.07
N ASP A 205 9.65 -2.85 13.09
CA ASP A 205 8.90 -2.50 14.30
C ASP A 205 8.01 -1.28 14.06
N GLU A 206 6.76 -1.33 14.52
CA GLU A 206 5.81 -0.21 14.38
C GLU A 206 6.28 1.04 15.13
N ALA A 207 6.66 0.89 16.40
CA ALA A 207 6.87 2.07 17.25
C ALA A 207 8.13 2.84 16.84
N SER A 208 9.26 2.16 16.73
CA SER A 208 10.54 2.77 16.40
C SER A 208 10.73 3.00 14.90
N GLY A 209 10.07 2.20 14.06
CA GLY A 209 10.35 2.14 12.62
C GLY A 209 11.67 1.42 12.30
N GLN A 210 12.25 0.71 13.27
CA GLN A 210 13.49 -0.02 13.07
C GLN A 210 13.30 -1.14 12.05
N LEU A 211 14.20 -1.21 11.06
CA LEU A 211 14.36 -2.39 10.22
C LEU A 211 15.06 -3.49 11.01
N ILE A 212 14.30 -4.50 11.43
CA ILE A 212 14.74 -5.64 12.22
C ILE A 212 15.48 -6.65 11.34
N TYR A 213 14.90 -6.98 10.18
CA TYR A 213 15.47 -7.93 9.22
C TYR A 213 15.16 -7.53 7.79
N SER A 214 16.04 -7.86 6.85
CA SER A 214 15.82 -7.53 5.44
C SER A 214 16.59 -8.43 4.48
N VAL A 215 16.01 -8.63 3.30
CA VAL A 215 16.65 -9.22 2.13
C VAL A 215 16.31 -8.35 0.93
N LEU A 216 17.32 -7.76 0.27
CA LEU A 216 17.13 -6.87 -0.89
C LEU A 216 15.95 -5.88 -0.72
N PRO A 217 15.88 -5.13 0.41
CA PRO A 217 14.64 -4.48 0.83
C PRO A 217 14.24 -3.27 -0.03
N TYR A 218 15.20 -2.68 -0.76
CA TYR A 218 15.03 -1.47 -1.58
C TYR A 218 14.95 -1.77 -3.10
N THR A 219 14.81 -3.04 -3.49
CA THR A 219 14.68 -3.37 -4.92
C THR A 219 13.30 -2.99 -5.43
N GLU A 220 13.26 -2.17 -6.48
CA GLU A 220 12.04 -1.84 -7.22
C GLU A 220 11.51 -3.09 -7.94
N VAL A 221 10.37 -3.59 -7.51
CA VAL A 221 9.70 -4.75 -8.12
C VAL A 221 8.18 -4.51 -8.17
N PRO A 222 7.45 -5.21 -9.06
CA PRO A 222 5.99 -5.17 -9.05
C PRO A 222 5.45 -5.62 -7.69
N GLN A 223 4.46 -4.89 -7.18
CA GLN A 223 3.93 -5.11 -5.82
C GLN A 223 2.55 -5.79 -5.78
N ALA A 224 1.93 -5.99 -6.95
CA ALA A 224 0.57 -6.50 -7.05
C ALA A 224 -0.40 -5.72 -6.14
N SER A 225 -1.40 -6.39 -5.59
CA SER A 225 -2.47 -5.76 -4.82
C SER A 225 -2.05 -5.15 -3.47
N THR A 226 -0.79 -5.22 -3.04
CA THR A 226 -0.35 -4.40 -1.89
C THR A 226 -0.45 -2.91 -2.19
N THR A 227 -0.48 -2.51 -3.48
CA THR A 227 -0.86 -1.16 -3.96
C THR A 227 -2.14 -0.64 -3.31
N LYS A 228 -3.12 -1.52 -3.04
CA LYS A 228 -4.42 -1.14 -2.47
C LYS A 228 -4.32 -0.58 -1.05
N MET A 229 -3.20 -0.78 -0.35
CA MET A 229 -2.94 -0.08 0.90
C MET A 229 -2.86 1.44 0.66
N ALA A 230 -2.12 1.88 -0.36
CA ALA A 230 -2.01 3.29 -0.73
C ALA A 230 -3.37 3.83 -1.21
N THR A 231 -4.07 3.08 -2.06
CA THR A 231 -5.40 3.48 -2.53
C THR A 231 -6.37 3.65 -1.37
N THR A 232 -6.37 2.74 -0.40
CA THR A 232 -7.28 2.79 0.74
C THR A 232 -6.93 3.94 1.69
N ILE A 233 -5.67 4.13 2.06
CA ILE A 233 -5.31 5.22 2.98
C ILE A 233 -5.57 6.60 2.36
N VAL A 234 -5.29 6.78 1.06
CA VAL A 234 -5.62 8.01 0.33
C VAL A 234 -7.13 8.26 0.30
N ALA A 235 -7.96 7.21 0.12
CA ALA A 235 -9.41 7.36 0.16
C ALA A 235 -9.89 7.85 1.53
N LEU A 236 -9.36 7.28 2.61
CA LEU A 236 -9.69 7.65 3.98
C LEU A 236 -9.30 9.10 4.31
N GLU A 237 -8.14 9.55 3.83
CA GLU A 237 -7.68 10.93 4.04
C GLU A 237 -8.47 11.97 3.23
N ARG A 238 -8.92 11.60 2.02
CA ARG A 238 -9.62 12.51 1.11
C ARG A 238 -11.14 12.50 1.28
N SER A 239 -11.68 11.47 1.93
CA SER A 239 -13.13 11.30 2.11
C SER A 239 -13.43 10.55 3.42
N PRO A 240 -13.40 11.24 4.58
CA PRO A 240 -13.62 10.59 5.88
C PRO A 240 -15.06 10.10 6.11
N ASP A 241 -16.05 10.59 5.34
CA ASP A 241 -17.42 10.08 5.39
C ASP A 241 -17.56 8.75 4.63
N LEU A 242 -17.44 7.64 5.36
CA LEU A 242 -17.58 6.28 4.83
C LEU A 242 -19.01 5.96 4.39
N THR A 243 -20.01 6.71 4.87
CA THR A 243 -21.42 6.47 4.52
C THR A 243 -21.79 7.05 3.15
N ARG A 244 -20.89 7.85 2.56
CA ARG A 244 -21.05 8.46 1.24
C ARG A 244 -21.47 7.41 0.21
N ARG A 245 -22.61 7.66 -0.44
CA ARG A 245 -23.16 6.82 -1.51
C ARG A 245 -22.48 7.15 -2.84
N ILE A 246 -21.85 6.15 -3.45
CA ILE A 246 -21.13 6.25 -4.72
C ILE A 246 -21.92 5.50 -5.79
N LYS A 247 -22.25 6.21 -6.87
CA LYS A 247 -22.87 5.60 -8.05
C LYS A 247 -21.80 4.86 -8.84
N VAL A 248 -22.00 3.57 -9.06
CA VAL A 248 -21.06 2.71 -9.76
C VAL A 248 -21.09 2.99 -11.26
N THR A 249 -19.90 3.13 -11.84
CA THR A 249 -19.63 3.30 -13.27
C THR A 249 -18.66 2.25 -13.80
N ILE A 250 -17.88 1.61 -12.93
CA ILE A 250 -16.98 0.50 -13.28
C ILE A 250 -17.78 -0.82 -13.33
N SER A 251 -17.43 -1.69 -14.29
CA SER A 251 -18.02 -3.03 -14.41
C SER A 251 -17.02 -4.11 -14.03
N ALA A 252 -17.32 -4.82 -12.94
CA ALA A 252 -16.55 -5.96 -12.48
C ALA A 252 -16.45 -7.05 -13.55
N MET A 253 -17.59 -7.40 -14.17
CA MET A 253 -17.65 -8.41 -15.22
C MET A 253 -16.76 -8.04 -16.41
N ALA A 254 -16.77 -6.77 -16.83
CA ALA A 254 -15.93 -6.31 -17.94
C ALA A 254 -14.44 -6.39 -17.59
N MET A 255 -14.06 -6.06 -16.35
CA MET A 255 -12.66 -6.19 -15.90
C MET A 255 -12.23 -7.65 -15.82
N ALA A 256 -13.00 -8.51 -15.15
CA ALA A 256 -12.70 -9.93 -15.04
C ALA A 256 -12.57 -10.61 -16.41
N ALA A 257 -13.44 -10.28 -17.36
CA ALA A 257 -13.37 -10.80 -18.73
C ALA A 257 -12.15 -10.31 -19.52
N ARG A 258 -11.62 -9.13 -19.20
CA ARG A 258 -10.48 -8.54 -19.90
C ARG A 258 -9.15 -9.15 -19.47
N ASP A 259 -8.94 -9.29 -18.16
CA ASP A 259 -7.61 -9.59 -17.61
C ASP A 259 -7.62 -10.52 -16.39
N GLY A 260 -8.75 -11.16 -16.08
CA GLY A 260 -8.85 -12.07 -14.93
C GLY A 260 -8.76 -11.37 -13.57
N SER A 261 -9.00 -10.05 -13.53
CA SER A 261 -9.03 -9.26 -12.29
C SER A 261 -9.79 -9.94 -11.16
N SER A 262 -9.20 -9.89 -9.95
CA SER A 262 -9.98 -10.09 -8.72
C SER A 262 -11.00 -8.96 -8.60
N THR A 263 -12.25 -9.28 -8.25
CA THR A 263 -13.34 -8.30 -8.23
C THR A 263 -14.19 -8.44 -6.97
N MET A 264 -14.73 -7.32 -6.50
CA MET A 264 -15.79 -7.25 -5.50
C MET A 264 -17.15 -7.64 -6.12
N GLY A 265 -17.34 -7.36 -7.41
CA GLY A 265 -18.55 -7.71 -8.16
C GLY A 265 -19.51 -6.53 -8.37
N ILE A 266 -19.02 -5.29 -8.35
CA ILE A 266 -19.87 -4.11 -8.60
C ILE A 266 -20.21 -3.97 -10.08
N GLU A 267 -21.41 -3.47 -10.39
CA GLU A 267 -21.87 -3.22 -11.76
C GLU A 267 -22.48 -1.83 -11.96
N PRO A 268 -22.36 -1.24 -13.17
CA PRO A 268 -22.87 0.10 -13.43
C PRO A 268 -24.36 0.25 -13.13
N GLY A 269 -24.71 1.36 -12.49
CA GLY A 269 -26.08 1.67 -12.07
C GLY A 269 -26.38 1.29 -10.62
N GLU A 270 -25.51 0.51 -9.97
CA GLU A 270 -25.56 0.30 -8.53
C GLU A 270 -25.17 1.58 -7.77
N THR A 271 -25.52 1.62 -6.49
CA THR A 271 -25.08 2.68 -5.58
C THR A 271 -24.63 2.01 -4.29
N VAL A 272 -23.36 2.22 -3.93
CA VAL A 272 -22.65 1.50 -2.87
C VAL A 272 -21.99 2.52 -1.95
N SER A 273 -21.89 2.24 -0.65
CA SER A 273 -21.17 3.12 0.28
C SER A 273 -19.66 3.07 0.05
N LEU A 274 -18.95 4.14 0.42
CA LEU A 274 -17.49 4.13 0.43
C LEU A 274 -16.96 3.03 1.36
N ASP A 275 -17.58 2.82 2.53
CA ASP A 275 -17.27 1.71 3.44
C ASP A 275 -17.24 0.35 2.73
N THR A 276 -18.32 0.01 2.01
CA THR A 276 -18.42 -1.27 1.31
C THR A 276 -17.41 -1.38 0.17
N LEU A 277 -17.11 -0.29 -0.55
CA LEU A 277 -16.06 -0.27 -1.58
C LEU A 277 -14.66 -0.49 -0.99
N LEU A 278 -14.34 0.13 0.15
CA LEU A 278 -13.05 -0.08 0.82
C LEU A 278 -12.90 -1.51 1.34
N HIS A 279 -13.97 -2.11 1.87
CA HIS A 279 -13.97 -3.55 2.20
C HIS A 279 -13.79 -4.41 0.95
N GLY A 280 -14.43 -4.08 -0.16
CA GLY A 280 -14.25 -4.77 -1.45
C GLY A 280 -12.83 -4.71 -1.99
N MET A 281 -12.12 -3.63 -1.68
CA MET A 281 -10.72 -3.48 -2.03
C MET A 281 -9.80 -4.27 -1.10
N MET A 282 -10.06 -4.27 0.21
CA MET A 282 -9.16 -4.85 1.20
C MET A 282 -9.35 -6.37 1.38
N LEU A 283 -10.58 -6.86 1.37
CA LEU A 283 -10.90 -8.27 1.67
C LEU A 283 -10.71 -9.18 0.43
N PRO A 284 -11.55 -9.13 -0.62
CA PRO A 284 -11.41 -9.98 -1.79
C PRO A 284 -10.42 -9.40 -2.83
N SER A 285 -9.75 -8.29 -2.52
CA SER A 285 -8.79 -7.64 -3.41
C SER A 285 -9.39 -7.08 -4.71
N GLY A 286 -10.64 -6.60 -4.66
CA GLY A 286 -11.40 -6.14 -5.83
C GLY A 286 -10.75 -4.97 -6.57
N ASN A 287 -10.37 -5.21 -7.83
CA ASN A 287 -9.79 -4.20 -8.72
C ASN A 287 -10.86 -3.20 -9.21
N ASP A 288 -12.08 -3.68 -9.40
CA ASP A 288 -13.28 -2.90 -9.70
C ASP A 288 -13.56 -1.86 -8.60
N ALA A 289 -13.49 -2.27 -7.33
CA ALA A 289 -13.63 -1.35 -6.20
C ALA A 289 -12.51 -0.30 -6.16
N ALA A 290 -11.25 -0.70 -6.40
CA ALA A 290 -10.11 0.21 -6.45
C ALA A 290 -10.25 1.27 -7.56
N GLU A 291 -10.61 0.84 -8.77
CA GLU A 291 -10.86 1.75 -9.89
C GLU A 291 -12.09 2.64 -9.62
N GLN A 292 -13.15 2.10 -9.02
CA GLN A 292 -14.35 2.86 -8.70
C GLN A 292 -14.08 3.95 -7.66
N VAL A 293 -13.30 3.66 -6.63
CA VAL A 293 -12.87 4.65 -5.63
C VAL A 293 -12.05 5.75 -6.30
N ALA A 294 -11.09 5.39 -7.16
CA ALA A 294 -10.23 6.34 -7.84
C ALA A 294 -11.03 7.33 -8.72
N VAL A 295 -12.01 6.85 -9.48
CA VAL A 295 -12.84 7.72 -10.35
C VAL A 295 -13.96 8.46 -9.60
N ALA A 296 -14.31 8.04 -8.38
CA ALA A 296 -15.42 8.65 -7.62
C ALA A 296 -14.98 9.72 -6.62
N LEU A 297 -13.77 9.60 -6.06
CA LEU A 297 -13.29 10.52 -5.04
C LEU A 297 -12.47 11.69 -5.60
N ALA A 298 -11.82 11.49 -6.74
CA ALA A 298 -11.08 12.53 -7.46
C ALA A 298 -11.87 13.03 -8.68
N ASP A 299 -11.50 14.20 -9.20
CA ASP A 299 -12.03 14.75 -10.45
C ASP A 299 -11.70 13.86 -11.65
N SER A 300 -10.59 13.13 -11.57
CA SER A 300 -10.19 12.11 -12.54
C SER A 300 -9.37 11.00 -11.90
N ARG A 301 -9.28 9.86 -12.59
CA ARG A 301 -8.42 8.74 -12.19
C ARG A 301 -6.96 9.19 -12.04
N GLU A 302 -6.47 10.01 -12.97
CA GLU A 302 -5.11 10.55 -12.97
C GLU A 302 -4.86 11.42 -11.73
N GLN A 303 -5.81 12.28 -11.36
CA GLN A 303 -5.70 13.07 -10.14
C GLN A 303 -5.64 12.18 -8.89
N TYR A 304 -6.35 11.06 -8.87
CA TYR A 304 -6.23 10.09 -7.77
C TYR A 304 -4.83 9.44 -7.71
N LEU A 305 -4.26 9.09 -8.85
CA LEU A 305 -2.90 8.57 -8.93
C LEU A 305 -1.86 9.61 -8.52
N ASP A 306 -2.08 10.88 -8.83
CA ASP A 306 -1.26 11.98 -8.33
C ASP A 306 -1.31 12.04 -6.80
N TRP A 307 -2.49 11.86 -6.18
CA TRP A 307 -2.58 11.78 -4.71
C TRP A 307 -1.81 10.58 -4.14
N MET A 308 -1.88 9.41 -4.79
CA MET A 308 -1.11 8.24 -4.36
C MET A 308 0.41 8.47 -4.44
N ASN A 309 0.89 9.09 -5.52
CA ASN A 309 2.31 9.40 -5.68
C ASN A 309 2.77 10.55 -4.77
N GLN A 310 1.89 11.53 -4.50
CA GLN A 310 2.12 12.56 -3.48
C GLN A 310 2.25 11.93 -2.09
N GLU A 311 1.42 10.92 -1.77
CA GLU A 311 1.53 10.16 -0.53
C GLU A 311 2.88 9.44 -0.44
N ALA A 312 3.26 8.67 -1.47
CA ALA A 312 4.56 8.02 -1.52
C ALA A 312 5.72 9.00 -1.29
N ALA A 313 5.70 10.15 -1.99
CA ALA A 313 6.71 11.20 -1.81
C ALA A 313 6.68 11.82 -0.40
N ALA A 314 5.50 12.03 0.17
CA ALA A 314 5.29 12.56 1.51
C ALA A 314 5.79 11.62 2.61
N LEU A 315 5.75 10.32 2.36
CA LEU A 315 6.25 9.28 3.24
C LEU A 315 7.74 8.98 3.02
N GLY A 316 8.35 9.55 1.96
CA GLY A 316 9.73 9.28 1.59
C GLY A 316 9.96 7.88 1.01
N LEU A 317 8.91 7.28 0.42
CA LEU A 317 8.96 5.98 -0.26
C LEU A 317 9.63 6.18 -1.63
N ARG A 318 10.97 6.08 -1.65
CA ARG A 318 11.79 6.45 -2.81
C ARG A 318 11.80 5.41 -3.91
N ASP A 319 11.46 4.17 -3.58
CA ASP A 319 11.49 3.03 -4.46
C ASP A 319 10.05 2.63 -4.84
N THR A 320 9.13 3.60 -4.91
CA THR A 320 7.69 3.38 -5.14
C THR A 320 7.10 4.36 -6.16
N HIS A 321 6.33 3.83 -7.10
CA HIS A 321 5.57 4.62 -8.07
C HIS A 321 4.25 3.94 -8.48
N PHE A 322 3.15 4.69 -8.44
CA PHE A 322 1.81 4.22 -8.76
C PHE A 322 1.31 4.73 -10.12
N VAL A 323 0.84 3.82 -10.98
CA VAL A 323 0.23 4.14 -12.29
C VAL A 323 -1.20 3.58 -12.41
N ASN A 324 -1.63 2.83 -11.40
CA ASN A 324 -2.99 2.32 -11.26
C ASN A 324 -3.30 2.12 -9.76
N PRO A 325 -4.58 2.10 -9.36
CA PRO A 325 -5.00 1.97 -7.97
C PRO A 325 -5.09 0.50 -7.50
N SER A 326 -4.91 -0.48 -8.40
CA SER A 326 -5.24 -1.87 -8.11
C SER A 326 -4.02 -2.75 -7.88
N GLY A 327 -2.86 -2.40 -8.40
CA GLY A 327 -1.69 -3.27 -8.43
C GLY A 327 -1.58 -4.12 -9.69
N MET A 328 -2.40 -3.90 -10.71
CA MET A 328 -2.26 -4.61 -11.97
C MET A 328 -0.90 -4.31 -12.61
N ASP A 329 -0.32 -5.32 -13.27
CA ASP A 329 0.99 -5.19 -13.90
C ASP A 329 0.97 -4.09 -14.96
N ALA A 330 1.88 -3.12 -14.83
CA ALA A 330 2.01 -1.99 -15.74
C ALA A 330 3.44 -1.44 -15.68
N ASP A 331 3.93 -0.95 -16.82
CA ASP A 331 5.24 -0.30 -16.89
C ASP A 331 5.28 0.91 -15.95
N GLY A 332 6.36 1.02 -15.18
CA GLY A 332 6.50 2.07 -14.17
C GLY A 332 5.65 1.87 -12.92
N HIS A 333 5.01 0.71 -12.72
CA HIS A 333 4.33 0.38 -11.46
C HIS A 333 5.21 -0.51 -10.57
N TYR A 334 5.72 0.04 -9.47
CA TYR A 334 6.62 -0.69 -8.59
C TYR A 334 6.58 -0.17 -7.15
N SER A 335 7.09 -0.99 -6.24
CA SER A 335 7.49 -0.59 -4.89
C SER A 335 8.70 -1.44 -4.46
N SER A 336 9.13 -1.30 -3.22
CA SER A 336 10.12 -2.15 -2.57
C SER A 336 9.52 -2.82 -1.33
N ALA A 337 10.20 -3.83 -0.78
CA ALA A 337 9.72 -4.50 0.43
C ALA A 337 9.72 -3.52 1.61
N TYR A 338 10.74 -2.67 1.72
CA TYR A 338 10.84 -1.63 2.73
C TYR A 338 9.71 -0.60 2.60
N ASP A 339 9.51 -0.06 1.40
CA ASP A 339 8.48 0.97 1.19
C ASP A 339 7.08 0.44 1.46
N ASN A 340 6.78 -0.81 1.07
CA ASN A 340 5.52 -1.47 1.41
C ASN A 340 5.33 -1.61 2.93
N ALA A 341 6.39 -1.97 3.67
CA ALA A 341 6.32 -2.07 5.12
C ALA A 341 6.07 -0.69 5.76
N MET A 342 6.75 0.35 5.28
CA MET A 342 6.59 1.73 5.75
C MET A 342 5.21 2.29 5.43
N LEU A 343 4.67 2.01 4.25
CA LEU A 343 3.30 2.36 3.88
C LEU A 343 2.27 1.69 4.81
N ALA A 344 2.44 0.39 5.10
CA ALA A 344 1.58 -0.30 6.05
C ALA A 344 1.68 0.29 7.46
N ARG A 345 2.90 0.55 7.95
CA ARG A 345 3.14 1.22 9.24
C ARG A 345 2.46 2.58 9.33
N TYR A 346 2.49 3.36 8.25
CA TYR A 346 1.76 4.64 8.19
C TYR A 346 0.25 4.41 8.22
N ALA A 347 -0.27 3.60 7.30
CA ALA A 347 -1.70 3.41 7.11
C ALA A 347 -2.39 2.82 8.35
N MET A 348 -1.74 1.88 9.03
CA MET A 348 -2.26 1.21 10.23
C MET A 348 -2.33 2.10 11.48
N ARG A 349 -1.82 3.35 11.43
CA ARG A 349 -2.10 4.38 12.43
C ARG A 349 -3.53 4.90 12.33
N ASN A 350 -4.12 4.85 11.15
CA ASN A 350 -5.52 5.19 10.96
C ASN A 350 -6.39 4.02 11.50
N PRO A 351 -7.23 4.25 12.53
CA PRO A 351 -8.01 3.18 13.14
C PRO A 351 -8.98 2.53 12.15
N THR A 352 -9.58 3.31 11.25
CA THR A 352 -10.45 2.78 10.20
C THR A 352 -9.69 1.88 9.22
N PHE A 353 -8.47 2.27 8.83
CA PHE A 353 -7.63 1.41 7.97
C PHE A 353 -7.29 0.09 8.69
N ARG A 354 -6.97 0.16 9.99
CA ARG A 354 -6.67 -1.01 10.81
C ARG A 354 -7.88 -1.95 10.89
N ASP A 355 -9.08 -1.40 11.08
CA ASP A 355 -10.32 -2.17 11.10
C ASP A 355 -10.56 -2.86 9.73
N LEU A 356 -10.40 -2.13 8.62
CA LEU A 356 -10.49 -2.69 7.26
C LEU A 356 -9.50 -3.83 7.04
N ALA A 357 -8.25 -3.65 7.46
CA ALA A 357 -7.17 -4.63 7.28
C ALA A 357 -7.38 -5.90 8.14
N GLY A 358 -7.92 -5.73 9.36
CA GLY A 358 -8.17 -6.80 10.32
C GLY A 358 -9.53 -7.50 10.18
N THR A 359 -10.44 -6.99 9.34
CA THR A 359 -11.77 -7.58 9.13
C THR A 359 -11.67 -8.92 8.39
N ASP A 360 -12.12 -10.00 9.02
CA ASP A 360 -12.14 -11.36 8.42
C ASP A 360 -13.29 -11.54 7.41
N GLN A 361 -14.50 -11.08 7.76
CA GLN A 361 -15.68 -11.13 6.91
C GLN A 361 -16.45 -9.82 7.00
N TYR A 362 -16.99 -9.38 5.86
CA TYR A 362 -17.87 -8.23 5.77
C TYR A 362 -19.19 -8.58 5.10
N THR A 363 -20.28 -7.96 5.56
CA THR A 363 -21.57 -7.97 4.86
C THR A 363 -22.19 -6.59 4.89
N GLY A 364 -22.43 -6.00 3.72
CA GLY A 364 -22.97 -4.64 3.58
C GLY A 364 -23.35 -4.36 2.13
N ASP A 365 -24.34 -3.49 1.92
CA ASP A 365 -24.85 -3.11 0.59
C ASP A 365 -25.20 -4.28 -0.35
N GLY A 366 -25.54 -5.45 0.20
CA GLY A 366 -25.86 -6.67 -0.57
C GLY A 366 -24.64 -7.51 -0.97
N PHE A 367 -23.43 -7.14 -0.53
CA PHE A 367 -22.20 -7.88 -0.73
C PHE A 367 -21.85 -8.70 0.52
N SER A 368 -21.33 -9.91 0.31
CA SER A 368 -20.69 -10.73 1.35
C SER A 368 -19.27 -11.05 0.89
N MET A 369 -18.28 -10.68 1.70
CA MET A 369 -16.87 -10.70 1.32
C MET A 369 -16.04 -11.32 2.44
N HIS A 370 -15.00 -12.06 2.05
CA HIS A 370 -14.05 -12.68 2.97
C HIS A 370 -12.65 -12.17 2.69
N ASN A 371 -11.87 -12.01 3.76
CA ASN A 371 -10.48 -11.61 3.65
C ASN A 371 -9.64 -12.76 3.10
N LEU A 372 -8.81 -12.45 2.11
CA LEU A 372 -7.87 -13.43 1.56
C LEU A 372 -6.64 -13.64 2.49
N ASN A 373 -6.43 -12.75 3.46
CA ASN A 373 -5.36 -12.88 4.46
C ASN A 373 -5.65 -14.03 5.43
N ARG A 374 -5.02 -15.19 5.17
CA ARG A 374 -5.17 -16.37 6.02
C ARG A 374 -4.53 -16.22 7.40
N LEU A 375 -3.63 -15.26 7.64
CA LEU A 375 -3.01 -15.12 8.96
C LEU A 375 -4.02 -14.69 10.04
N LEU A 376 -5.05 -13.91 9.68
CA LEU A 376 -6.06 -13.41 10.63
C LEU A 376 -6.68 -14.52 11.48
N ASN A 377 -6.83 -15.73 10.92
CA ASN A 377 -7.41 -16.88 11.60
C ASN A 377 -6.38 -17.95 12.00
N ASN A 378 -5.11 -17.81 11.60
CA ASN A 378 -4.11 -18.87 11.72
C ASN A 378 -2.83 -18.48 12.47
N TYR A 379 -2.63 -17.19 12.79
CA TYR A 379 -1.45 -16.72 13.52
C TYR A 379 -1.86 -15.83 14.71
N PRO A 380 -1.47 -16.17 15.96
CA PRO A 380 -1.81 -15.37 17.13
C PRO A 380 -1.32 -13.92 17.02
N GLY A 381 -2.26 -12.99 17.20
CA GLY A 381 -1.97 -11.55 17.13
C GLY A 381 -1.96 -10.97 15.72
N ALA A 382 -2.17 -11.78 14.67
CA ALA A 382 -2.30 -11.25 13.31
C ALA A 382 -3.51 -10.34 13.17
N ASP A 383 -3.30 -9.17 12.56
CA ASP A 383 -4.31 -8.11 12.47
C ASP A 383 -4.20 -7.28 11.18
N GLY A 384 -3.60 -7.87 10.13
CA GLY A 384 -3.48 -7.27 8.81
C GLY A 384 -2.36 -7.88 7.97
N VAL A 385 -1.95 -7.28 6.83
CA VAL A 385 -2.56 -6.08 6.22
C VAL A 385 -3.14 -6.41 4.86
N LYS A 386 -2.31 -6.77 3.87
CA LYS A 386 -2.79 -6.96 2.50
C LYS A 386 -1.93 -7.90 1.68
N ILE A 387 -2.56 -8.92 1.10
CA ILE A 387 -1.93 -9.82 0.12
C ILE A 387 -2.02 -9.29 -1.32
N GLY A 388 -1.18 -9.79 -2.21
CA GLY A 388 -1.23 -9.57 -3.65
C GLY A 388 -0.66 -10.73 -4.46
N TYR A 389 -1.12 -10.82 -5.71
CA TYR A 389 -0.58 -11.72 -6.72
C TYR A 389 -0.79 -11.12 -8.11
N THR A 390 0.25 -11.16 -8.93
CA THR A 390 0.18 -11.05 -10.39
C THR A 390 1.25 -11.97 -10.98
N ASP A 391 1.23 -12.19 -12.30
CA ASP A 391 2.24 -13.03 -12.93
C ASP A 391 3.64 -12.40 -12.87
N ASN A 392 3.76 -11.07 -12.91
CA ASN A 392 5.06 -10.41 -12.79
C ASN A 392 5.52 -10.24 -11.34
N ALA A 393 4.61 -9.92 -10.41
CA ALA A 393 4.95 -9.72 -9.00
C ALA A 393 5.15 -11.04 -8.24
N GLN A 394 4.55 -12.13 -8.73
CA GLN A 394 4.32 -13.35 -7.97
C GLN A 394 3.55 -13.01 -6.66
N LYS A 395 3.66 -13.84 -5.60
CA LYS A 395 2.96 -13.56 -4.35
C LYS A 395 3.65 -12.43 -3.58
N THR A 396 2.89 -11.42 -3.21
CA THR A 396 3.30 -10.31 -2.35
C THR A 396 2.40 -10.25 -1.11
N PHE A 397 2.94 -9.79 0.01
CA PHE A 397 2.16 -9.65 1.24
C PHE A 397 2.82 -8.68 2.20
N VAL A 398 2.03 -7.77 2.77
CA VAL A 398 2.41 -7.11 4.01
C VAL A 398 1.52 -7.65 5.12
N ALA A 399 2.13 -8.36 6.06
CA ALA A 399 1.51 -8.92 7.25
C ALA A 399 1.78 -8.02 8.46
N SER A 400 0.83 -8.00 9.40
CA SER A 400 1.00 -7.35 10.71
C SER A 400 0.61 -8.35 11.81
N ALA A 401 1.39 -8.37 12.89
CA ALA A 401 1.03 -9.08 14.11
C ALA A 401 1.41 -8.27 15.35
N THR A 402 0.54 -8.31 16.36
CA THR A 402 0.71 -7.64 17.66
C THR A 402 0.89 -8.66 18.78
N ARG A 403 1.93 -8.49 19.59
CA ARG A 403 2.20 -9.27 20.81
C ARG A 403 2.65 -8.33 21.93
N ASP A 404 2.04 -8.46 23.11
CA ASP A 404 2.36 -7.67 24.31
C ASP A 404 2.39 -6.15 24.09
N GLY A 405 1.51 -5.63 23.22
CA GLY A 405 1.44 -4.20 22.90
C GLY A 405 2.45 -3.72 21.86
N HIS A 406 3.27 -4.61 21.31
CA HIS A 406 4.22 -4.33 20.25
C HIS A 406 3.74 -4.93 18.93
N ARG A 407 3.84 -4.16 17.85
CA ARG A 407 3.43 -4.60 16.51
C ARG A 407 4.62 -4.64 15.58
N VAL A 408 4.69 -5.72 14.82
CA VAL A 408 5.71 -5.94 13.78
C VAL A 408 5.02 -6.08 12.44
N TYR A 409 5.65 -5.55 11.40
CA TYR A 409 5.26 -5.72 10.01
C TYR A 409 6.24 -6.60 9.27
N VAL A 410 5.74 -7.55 8.49
CA VAL A 410 6.54 -8.40 7.59
C VAL A 410 6.07 -8.15 6.17
N SER A 411 6.92 -7.54 5.36
CA SER A 411 6.71 -7.32 3.93
C SER A 411 7.49 -8.36 3.14
N LEU A 412 6.78 -9.16 2.34
CA LEU A 412 7.29 -10.21 1.49
C LEU A 412 6.94 -9.87 0.04
N MET A 413 7.94 -9.86 -0.85
CA MET A 413 7.70 -9.78 -2.28
C MET A 413 8.36 -10.96 -2.99
N HIS A 414 7.65 -11.50 -3.98
CA HIS A 414 8.06 -12.68 -4.73
C HIS A 414 8.27 -13.91 -3.83
N SER A 415 7.33 -14.17 -2.93
CA SER A 415 7.31 -15.35 -2.05
C SER A 415 6.63 -16.54 -2.72
N GLN A 416 7.02 -17.75 -2.33
CA GLN A 416 6.35 -19.00 -2.73
C GLN A 416 5.38 -19.47 -1.65
N ASP A 417 5.62 -19.14 -0.38
CA ASP A 417 4.78 -19.48 0.77
C ASP A 417 4.60 -18.28 1.73
N LEU A 418 3.56 -17.48 1.47
CA LEU A 418 3.25 -16.30 2.27
C LEU A 418 2.99 -16.62 3.76
N VAL A 419 2.29 -17.72 4.05
CA VAL A 419 1.92 -18.05 5.42
C VAL A 419 3.12 -18.60 6.17
N GLY A 420 3.87 -19.52 5.56
CA GLY A 420 5.09 -20.08 6.15
C GLY A 420 6.16 -19.02 6.39
N ASP A 421 6.47 -18.20 5.38
CA ASP A 421 7.49 -17.15 5.47
C ASP A 421 7.15 -16.12 6.55
N SER A 422 5.90 -15.62 6.59
CA SER A 422 5.49 -14.65 7.60
C SER A 422 5.49 -15.24 9.00
N THR A 423 4.99 -16.46 9.19
CA THR A 423 4.95 -17.14 10.49
C THR A 423 6.37 -17.31 11.04
N ALA A 424 7.30 -17.82 10.21
CA ALA A 424 8.68 -18.02 10.60
C ALA A 424 9.37 -16.71 11.02
N LEU A 425 9.16 -15.63 10.26
CA LEU A 425 9.75 -14.33 10.58
C LEU A 425 9.14 -13.72 11.85
N PHE A 426 7.83 -13.80 12.05
CA PHE A 426 7.21 -13.31 13.28
C PHE A 426 7.71 -14.09 14.49
N ASP A 427 7.69 -15.42 14.45
CA ASP A 427 8.15 -16.26 15.56
C ASP A 427 9.62 -15.97 15.89
N TRP A 428 10.47 -15.85 14.88
CA TRP A 428 11.87 -15.46 15.08
C TRP A 428 11.99 -14.08 15.74
N VAL A 429 11.21 -13.08 15.31
CA VAL A 429 11.24 -11.75 15.95
C VAL A 429 10.85 -11.85 17.43
N TRP A 430 9.76 -12.55 17.75
CA TRP A 430 9.28 -12.64 19.13
C TRP A 430 10.21 -13.46 20.05
N ASP A 431 10.91 -14.45 19.50
CA ASP A 431 11.85 -15.27 20.25
C ASP A 431 13.20 -14.56 20.47
N ASN A 432 13.55 -13.60 19.62
CA ASN A 432 14.90 -13.02 19.58
C ASN A 432 14.96 -11.51 19.86
N PHE A 433 13.84 -10.82 20.06
CA PHE A 433 13.83 -9.38 20.32
C PHE A 433 13.01 -9.02 21.55
N SER A 434 13.48 -8.01 22.29
CA SER A 434 12.82 -7.45 23.47
C SER A 434 12.61 -5.95 23.32
N TRP A 435 11.43 -5.50 23.70
CA TRP A 435 11.07 -4.07 23.76
C TRP A 435 11.27 -3.46 25.16
N ASN A 436 11.89 -4.21 26.09
CA ASN A 436 12.22 -3.79 27.46
C ASN A 436 13.62 -3.17 27.64
#